data_AF-A0A0D6TQY0-F1
#
_entry.id   AF-A0A0D6TQY0-F1
#
_cell.length_a   1.000
_cell.length_b   1.000
_cell.length_c   1.000
_cell.angle_alpha   90.00
_cell.angle_beta   90.00
_cell.angle_gamma   90.00
#
_symmetry.space_group_name_H-M   'P 1'
#
loop_
_entity.id
_entity.type
_entity.pdbx_description
1 polymer ?
#
loop_
_entity_poly.entity_id
_entity_poly.type
_entity_poly.pdbx_seq_one_letter_code
_entity_poly.pdbx_strand_id
1 'polypeptide(L)'
;MLENESELEITYQEQVQNWLQIAFSQSNEKFSEMFYYDIKNKQFFSILVTDYFHFDENFNIPKNTKSTYSNEILKLLKERILKIENNAPDIIPIPRLGNKTLNFNEEISDFLDRNTITIESTSIWDIDEIGNVTINLSSRKWWEFWK
;
A
#
# COMPACT_ATOMS: atom_id res chain seq x y z
N MET A 1 -22.90 28.50 27.05
CA MET A 1 -21.86 27.49 27.28
C MET A 1 -21.93 26.55 26.11
N LEU A 2 -21.05 26.74 25.13
CA LEU A 2 -20.79 25.73 24.11
C LEU A 2 -19.59 24.97 24.65
N GLU A 3 -19.80 23.68 24.93
CA GLU A 3 -18.72 22.78 25.33
C GLU A 3 -17.73 22.71 24.18
N ASN A 4 -16.48 23.07 24.46
CA ASN A 4 -15.37 22.81 23.56
C ASN A 4 -15.18 21.29 23.50
N GLU A 5 -15.68 20.66 22.45
CA GLU A 5 -15.19 19.35 22.03
C GLU A 5 -13.71 19.55 21.65
N SER A 6 -12.80 19.20 22.57
CA SER A 6 -11.41 19.04 22.21
C SER A 6 -11.32 17.87 21.24
N GLU A 7 -11.07 18.15 19.96
CA GLU A 7 -10.64 17.13 19.01
C GLU A 7 -9.45 16.40 19.64
N LEU A 8 -9.66 15.12 20.01
CA LEU A 8 -8.60 14.29 20.54
C LEU A 8 -7.58 14.07 19.42
N GLU A 9 -6.39 14.64 19.59
CA GLU A 9 -5.27 14.48 18.67
C GLU A 9 -4.83 13.01 18.67
N ILE A 10 -5.01 12.32 17.54
CA ILE A 10 -4.61 10.93 17.37
C ILE A 10 -3.08 10.87 17.31
N THR A 11 -2.47 10.08 18.20
CA THR A 11 -1.02 9.87 18.21
C THR A 11 -0.55 9.14 16.95
N TYR A 12 0.72 9.31 16.58
CA TYR A 12 1.28 8.59 15.43
C TYR A 12 1.19 7.06 15.59
N GLN A 13 1.39 6.55 16.81
CA GLN A 13 1.25 5.14 17.13
C GLN A 13 -0.17 4.65 16.86
N GLU A 14 -1.18 5.43 17.23
CA GLU A 14 -2.57 5.13 16.92
C GLU A 14 -2.85 5.19 15.41
N GLN A 15 -2.20 6.09 14.65
CA GLN A 15 -2.31 6.11 13.19
C GLN A 15 -1.76 4.83 12.57
N VAL A 16 -0.58 4.36 13.00
CA VAL A 16 -0.01 3.09 12.54
C VAL A 16 -0.89 1.91 12.92
N GLN A 17 -1.40 1.88 14.15
CA GLN A 17 -2.33 0.83 14.59
C GLN A 17 -3.62 0.84 13.77
N ASN A 18 -4.22 2.00 13.53
CA ASN A 18 -5.41 2.14 12.70
C ASN A 18 -5.16 1.69 11.25
N TRP A 19 -4.01 2.05 10.69
CA TRP A 19 -3.61 1.61 9.35
C TRP A 19 -3.46 0.08 9.27
N LEU A 20 -2.85 -0.54 10.28
CA LEU A 20 -2.73 -1.99 10.37
C LEU A 20 -4.09 -2.67 10.55
N GLN A 21 -4.99 -2.12 11.37
CA GLN A 21 -6.36 -2.62 11.49
C GLN A 21 -7.08 -2.60 10.13
N ILE A 22 -6.93 -1.53 9.35
CA ILE A 22 -7.46 -1.45 7.99
C ILE A 22 -6.86 -2.55 7.12
N ALA A 23 -5.53 -2.68 7.09
CA ALA A 23 -4.83 -3.68 6.28
C ALA A 23 -5.29 -5.12 6.59
N PHE A 24 -5.38 -5.49 7.87
CA PHE A 24 -5.79 -6.82 8.31
C PHE A 24 -7.29 -7.08 8.06
N SER A 25 -8.13 -6.05 8.17
CA SER A 25 -9.57 -6.16 7.93
C SER A 25 -9.95 -6.38 6.46
N GLN A 26 -9.04 -6.07 5.52
CA GLN A 26 -9.32 -6.23 4.10
C GLN A 26 -9.67 -7.69 3.76
N SER A 27 -10.67 -7.85 2.88
CA SER A 27 -11.08 -9.18 2.42
C SER A 27 -9.95 -9.83 1.62
N ASN A 28 -9.66 -11.10 1.92
CA ASN A 28 -8.74 -11.91 1.13
C ASN A 28 -9.25 -12.22 -0.28
N GLU A 29 -10.55 -12.01 -0.55
CA GLU A 29 -11.17 -12.21 -1.87
C GLU A 29 -11.11 -10.98 -2.77
N LYS A 30 -10.94 -9.78 -2.20
CA LYS A 30 -10.80 -8.54 -2.99
C LYS A 30 -9.34 -8.37 -3.41
N PHE A 31 -9.07 -7.86 -4.61
CA PHE A 31 -7.70 -7.59 -5.08
C PHE A 31 -7.46 -6.10 -5.33
N SER A 32 -8.29 -5.20 -4.79
CA SER A 32 -8.16 -3.76 -5.07
C SER A 32 -6.87 -3.15 -4.50
N GLU A 33 -6.40 -3.66 -3.36
CA GLU A 33 -5.25 -3.13 -2.64
C GLU A 33 -4.53 -4.24 -1.88
N MET A 34 -3.20 -4.15 -1.88
CA MET A 34 -2.29 -5.08 -1.21
C MET A 34 -1.37 -4.30 -0.28
N PHE A 35 -1.10 -4.84 0.90
CA PHE A 35 -0.42 -4.14 2.01
C PHE A 35 0.91 -4.82 2.32
N TYR A 36 1.93 -4.03 2.61
CA TYR A 36 3.30 -4.49 2.77
C TYR A 36 4.06 -3.67 3.81
N TYR A 37 5.18 -4.22 4.27
CA TYR A 37 6.20 -3.54 5.05
C TYR A 37 7.57 -3.67 4.36
N ASP A 38 8.26 -2.55 4.12
CA ASP A 38 9.64 -2.50 3.63
C ASP A 38 10.59 -2.43 4.83
N ILE A 39 11.35 -3.50 5.07
CA ILE A 39 12.30 -3.61 6.18
C ILE A 39 13.40 -2.56 6.07
N LYS A 40 13.91 -2.32 4.86
CA LYS A 40 15.05 -1.43 4.63
C LYS A 40 14.67 0.02 4.91
N ASN A 41 13.47 0.42 4.50
CA ASN A 41 12.94 1.77 4.69
C ASN A 41 12.16 1.93 6.01
N LYS A 42 11.95 0.83 6.76
CA LYS A 42 11.09 0.76 7.94
C LYS A 42 9.71 1.38 7.70
N GLN A 43 9.09 1.01 6.59
CA GLN A 43 7.94 1.73 6.07
C GLN A 43 6.80 0.79 5.69
N PHE A 44 5.62 1.07 6.24
CA PHE A 44 4.36 0.50 5.79
C PHE A 44 3.91 1.16 4.49
N PHE A 45 3.40 0.38 3.56
CA PHE A 45 2.85 0.90 2.32
C PHE A 45 1.80 -0.04 1.75
N SER A 46 0.96 0.48 0.87
CA SER A 46 0.06 -0.31 0.05
C SER A 46 0.30 -0.05 -1.43
N ILE A 47 -0.16 -0.98 -2.26
CA ILE A 47 -0.18 -0.89 -3.71
C ILE A 47 -1.61 -1.19 -4.16
N LEU A 48 -2.21 -0.26 -4.88
CA LEU A 48 -3.50 -0.46 -5.53
C LEU A 48 -3.29 -1.30 -6.79
N VAL A 49 -4.27 -2.13 -7.16
CA VAL A 49 -4.24 -2.83 -8.46
C VAL A 49 -4.12 -1.85 -9.62
N THR A 50 -4.67 -0.65 -9.46
CA THR A 50 -4.60 0.39 -10.48
C THR A 50 -3.21 0.94 -10.70
N ASP A 51 -2.33 0.83 -9.71
CA ASP A 51 -0.96 1.33 -9.77
C ASP A 51 -0.14 0.61 -10.85
N TYR A 52 -0.44 -0.67 -11.09
CA TYR A 52 0.19 -1.47 -12.14
C TYR A 52 -0.08 -0.89 -13.55
N PHE A 53 -1.20 -0.19 -13.75
CA PHE A 53 -1.52 0.40 -15.06
C PHE A 53 -0.67 1.62 -15.42
N HIS A 54 0.14 2.14 -14.50
CA HIS A 54 1.13 3.16 -14.82
C HIS A 54 2.29 2.63 -15.66
N PHE A 55 2.46 1.32 -15.76
CA PHE A 55 3.64 0.69 -16.34
C PHE A 55 3.33 -0.25 -17.52
N ASP A 56 4.35 -0.56 -18.33
CA ASP A 56 4.36 -1.66 -19.29
C ASP A 56 4.90 -2.96 -18.66
N GLU A 57 4.95 -4.05 -19.44
CA GLU A 57 5.47 -5.35 -18.98
C GLU A 57 6.96 -5.32 -18.56
N ASN A 58 7.69 -4.26 -18.94
CA ASN A 58 9.08 -4.02 -18.57
C ASN A 58 9.19 -2.95 -17.47
N PHE A 59 8.08 -2.63 -16.81
CA PHE A 59 7.96 -1.60 -15.78
C PHE A 59 8.36 -0.19 -16.24
N ASN A 60 8.23 0.13 -17.52
CA ASN A 60 8.44 1.49 -18.05
C ASN A 60 7.11 2.23 -18.17
N ILE A 61 7.13 3.55 -18.08
CA ILE A 61 5.94 4.37 -18.30
C ILE A 61 5.62 4.33 -19.81
N PRO A 62 4.46 3.79 -20.23
CA PRO A 62 4.13 3.69 -21.65
C PRO A 62 3.95 5.08 -22.27
N LYS A 63 4.38 5.26 -23.52
CA LYS A 63 4.23 6.54 -24.25
C LYS A 63 2.76 6.97 -24.43
N ASN A 64 1.83 6.03 -24.37
CA ASN A 64 0.38 6.24 -24.51
C ASN A 64 -0.36 6.34 -23.16
N THR A 65 0.36 6.36 -22.04
CA THR A 65 -0.19 6.51 -20.70
C THR A 65 0.11 7.91 -20.18
N LYS A 66 -0.90 8.55 -19.57
CA LYS A 66 -0.70 9.77 -18.78
C LYS A 66 -0.99 9.47 -17.33
N SER A 67 -0.02 9.77 -16.47
CA SER A 67 -0.15 9.71 -15.02
C SER A 67 -0.24 11.12 -14.45
N THR A 68 -1.05 11.31 -13.41
CA THR A 68 -0.98 12.53 -12.59
C THR A 68 0.03 12.41 -11.45
N TYR A 69 0.52 11.19 -11.14
CA TYR A 69 1.61 11.03 -10.18
C TYR A 69 2.88 11.72 -10.66
N SER A 70 3.55 12.38 -9.72
CA SER A 70 4.89 12.90 -9.95
C SER A 70 5.87 11.78 -10.37
N ASN A 71 6.92 12.17 -11.09
CA ASN A 71 7.97 11.22 -11.52
C ASN A 71 8.65 10.54 -10.33
N GLU A 72 8.70 11.21 -9.18
CA GLU A 72 9.27 10.68 -7.94
C GLU A 72 8.39 9.55 -7.37
N ILE A 73 7.08 9.76 -7.31
CA ILE A 73 6.12 8.71 -6.91
C ILE A 73 6.16 7.55 -7.90
N LEU A 74 6.16 7.80 -9.21
CA LEU A 74 6.23 6.75 -10.22
C LEU A 74 7.51 5.92 -10.12
N LYS A 75 8.64 6.56 -9.79
CA LYS A 75 9.90 5.86 -9.56
C LYS A 75 9.82 4.98 -8.31
N LEU A 76 9.34 5.50 -7.19
CA LEU A 76 9.18 4.73 -5.95
C LEU A 76 8.19 3.58 -6.12
N LEU A 77 7.08 3.83 -6.80
CA LEU A 77 6.06 2.83 -7.11
C LEU A 77 6.65 1.69 -7.96
N LYS A 78 7.38 2.03 -9.03
CA LYS A 78 8.13 1.07 -9.84
C LYS A 78 9.09 0.24 -8.99
N GLU A 79 9.89 0.88 -8.15
CA GLU A 79 10.86 0.20 -7.29
C GLU A 79 10.18 -0.80 -6.36
N ARG A 80 9.06 -0.42 -5.71
CA ARG A 80 8.33 -1.31 -4.81
C ARG A 80 7.63 -2.45 -5.54
N ILE A 81 6.95 -2.19 -6.65
CA ILE A 81 6.32 -3.23 -7.46
C ILE A 81 7.38 -4.24 -7.93
N LEU A 82 8.52 -3.78 -8.45
CA LEU A 82 9.62 -4.67 -8.85
C LEU A 82 10.11 -5.55 -7.70
N LYS A 83 10.22 -5.01 -6.48
CA LYS A 83 10.59 -5.83 -5.32
C LYS A 83 9.54 -6.91 -5.00
N ILE A 84 8.25 -6.56 -5.08
CA ILE A 84 7.13 -7.50 -4.86
C ILE A 84 7.17 -8.63 -5.88
N GLU A 85 7.25 -8.31 -7.18
CA GLU A 85 7.26 -9.27 -8.27
C GLU A 85 8.47 -10.23 -8.21
N ASN A 86 9.60 -9.74 -7.69
CA ASN A 86 10.81 -10.53 -7.48
C ASN A 86 10.86 -11.26 -6.13
N ASN A 87 9.78 -11.22 -5.33
CA ASN A 87 9.73 -11.79 -3.97
C ASN A 87 10.92 -11.35 -3.10
N ALA A 88 11.23 -10.06 -3.13
CA ALA A 88 12.37 -9.53 -2.41
C ALA A 88 12.23 -9.78 -0.89
N PRO A 89 13.26 -10.34 -0.21
CA PRO A 89 13.15 -10.75 1.19
C PRO A 89 13.00 -9.58 2.17
N ASP A 90 13.25 -8.35 1.71
CA ASP A 90 13.07 -7.11 2.49
C ASP A 90 11.65 -6.53 2.39
N ILE A 91 10.74 -7.17 1.64
CA ILE A 91 9.33 -6.80 1.54
C ILE A 91 8.48 -7.89 2.20
N ILE A 92 7.79 -7.53 3.27
CA ILE A 92 6.94 -8.44 4.03
C ILE A 92 5.48 -8.15 3.67
N PRO A 93 4.73 -9.10 3.09
CA PRO A 93 3.30 -8.93 2.84
C PRO A 93 2.51 -8.96 4.16
N ILE A 94 1.55 -8.04 4.29
CA ILE A 94 0.66 -7.98 5.44
C ILE A 94 -0.57 -8.85 5.15
N PRO A 95 -0.94 -9.78 6.05
CA PRO A 95 -2.04 -10.69 5.80
C PRO A 95 -3.38 -9.94 5.82
N ARG A 96 -4.26 -10.33 4.90
CA ARG A 96 -5.63 -9.83 4.79
C ARG A 96 -6.56 -10.91 5.32
N LEU A 97 -7.11 -10.71 6.51
CA LEU A 97 -7.87 -11.73 7.23
C LEU A 97 -9.38 -11.64 6.96
N GLY A 98 -9.82 -10.53 6.37
CA GLY A 98 -11.24 -10.21 6.18
C GLY A 98 -11.96 -9.99 7.50
N ASN A 99 -13.26 -9.76 7.46
CA ASN A 99 -14.07 -9.44 8.65
C ASN A 99 -14.38 -10.65 9.56
N LYS A 100 -13.46 -11.62 9.69
CA LYS A 100 -13.65 -12.78 10.58
C LYS A 100 -13.59 -12.40 12.05
N THR A 101 -12.92 -11.30 12.39
CA THR A 101 -12.74 -10.80 13.74
C THR A 101 -13.00 -9.29 13.74
N LEU A 102 -13.68 -8.75 14.75
CA LEU A 102 -13.90 -7.29 14.89
C LEU A 102 -12.67 -6.56 15.45
N ASN A 103 -11.68 -7.31 15.94
CA ASN A 103 -10.45 -6.79 16.53
C ASN A 103 -9.27 -7.67 16.10
N PHE A 104 -8.28 -7.08 15.43
CA PHE A 104 -7.08 -7.77 14.95
C PHE A 104 -5.84 -7.54 15.83
N ASN A 105 -6.00 -7.06 17.07
CA ASN A 105 -4.86 -6.68 17.92
C ASN A 105 -3.87 -7.83 18.15
N GLU A 106 -4.37 -9.05 18.34
CA GLU A 106 -3.51 -10.22 18.56
C GLU A 106 -2.72 -10.55 17.29
N GLU A 107 -3.38 -10.57 16.14
CA GLU A 107 -2.73 -10.86 14.86
C GLU A 107 -1.75 -9.77 14.42
N ILE A 108 -2.05 -8.51 14.74
CA ILE A 108 -1.16 -7.38 14.54
C ILE A 108 0.06 -7.50 15.46
N SER A 109 -0.13 -7.76 16.75
CA SER A 109 0.98 -7.95 17.70
C SER A 109 1.89 -9.10 17.23
N ASP A 110 1.31 -10.24 16.89
CA ASP A 110 2.04 -11.40 16.37
C ASP A 110 2.79 -11.09 15.08
N PHE A 111 2.21 -10.27 14.19
CA PHE A 111 2.88 -9.84 12.96
C PHE A 111 4.07 -8.94 13.27
N LEU A 112 3.91 -7.95 14.14
CA LEU A 112 4.97 -7.03 14.51
C LEU A 112 6.13 -7.77 15.21
N ASP A 113 5.81 -8.65 16.17
CA ASP A 113 6.81 -9.40 16.93
C ASP A 113 7.59 -10.38 16.05
N ARG A 114 6.90 -11.17 15.22
CA ARG A 114 7.57 -12.13 14.31
C ARG A 114 8.51 -11.46 13.32
N ASN A 115 8.20 -10.23 12.91
CA ASN A 115 8.99 -9.48 11.95
C ASN A 115 9.91 -8.46 12.62
N THR A 116 9.97 -8.42 13.96
CA THR A 116 10.80 -7.48 14.73
C THR A 116 10.54 -6.02 14.33
N ILE A 117 9.27 -5.65 14.17
CA ILE A 117 8.83 -4.31 13.76
C ILE A 117 8.46 -3.50 14.99
N THR A 118 9.08 -2.33 15.15
CA THR A 118 8.85 -1.41 16.27
C THR A 118 8.17 -0.14 15.76
N ILE A 119 6.89 0.05 16.10
CA ILE A 119 6.01 1.11 15.56
C ILE A 119 6.64 2.50 15.68
N GLU A 120 7.31 2.78 16.79
CA GLU A 120 7.96 4.06 17.10
C GLU A 120 9.06 4.43 16.10
N SER A 121 9.59 3.44 15.38
CA SER A 121 10.65 3.61 14.39
C SER A 121 10.17 3.40 12.95
N THR A 122 8.87 3.19 12.76
CA THR A 122 8.27 3.00 11.43
C THR A 122 7.66 4.28 10.89
N SER A 123 7.53 4.33 9.56
CA SER A 123 6.76 5.33 8.84
C SER A 123 5.62 4.66 8.05
N ILE A 124 4.61 5.42 7.66
CA ILE A 124 3.65 5.01 6.62
C ILE A 124 4.00 5.81 5.37
N TRP A 125 4.08 5.15 4.22
CA TRP A 125 4.12 5.84 2.95
C TRP A 125 2.71 6.25 2.58
N ASP A 126 2.38 7.51 2.87
CA ASP A 126 1.15 8.12 2.41
C ASP A 126 1.43 8.90 1.12
N ILE A 127 0.48 8.83 0.18
CA ILE A 127 0.52 9.60 -1.06
C ILE A 127 -0.56 10.65 -0.95
N ASP A 128 -0.16 11.89 -0.66
CA ASP A 128 -1.09 13.04 -0.58
C ASP A 128 -1.63 13.48 -1.96
N GLU A 129 -1.19 12.84 -3.05
CA GLU A 129 -1.59 13.14 -4.42
C GLU A 129 -2.74 12.25 -4.90
N ILE A 130 -3.79 12.84 -5.51
CA ILE A 130 -4.80 12.07 -6.23
C ILE A 130 -4.19 11.49 -7.51
N GLY A 131 -3.98 10.19 -7.51
CA GLY A 131 -3.50 9.41 -8.65
C GLY A 131 -4.59 9.16 -9.68
N ASN A 132 -4.32 9.55 -10.93
CA ASN A 132 -5.14 9.22 -12.09
C ASN A 132 -4.25 8.68 -13.21
N VAL A 133 -4.71 7.60 -13.84
CA VAL A 133 -4.08 7.02 -15.01
C VAL A 133 -5.04 7.06 -16.19
N THR A 134 -4.63 7.71 -17.27
CA THR A 134 -5.37 7.69 -18.55
C THR A 134 -4.64 6.82 -19.54
N ILE A 135 -5.30 5.79 -20.05
CA ILE A 135 -4.73 4.84 -21.01
C ILE A 135 -5.46 4.96 -22.35
N ASN A 136 -4.72 5.19 -23.43
CA ASN A 136 -5.29 5.12 -24.77
C ASN A 136 -5.28 3.67 -25.31
N LEU A 137 -6.45 3.03 -25.27
CA LEU A 137 -6.65 1.63 -25.65
C LEU A 137 -6.57 1.34 -27.16
N SER A 138 -6.57 2.37 -28.02
CA SER A 138 -6.47 2.18 -29.48
C SER A 138 -5.16 1.54 -29.95
N SER A 139 -4.17 1.44 -29.06
CA SER A 139 -2.80 1.00 -29.37
C SER A 139 -2.32 -0.22 -28.56
N ARG A 140 -3.09 -0.78 -27.61
CA ARG A 140 -2.61 -1.88 -26.75
C ARG A 140 -3.72 -2.79 -26.20
N LYS A 141 -3.41 -4.08 -26.05
CA LYS A 141 -4.21 -5.07 -25.33
C LYS A 141 -3.81 -5.09 -23.85
N TRP A 142 -4.48 -4.27 -23.04
CA TRP A 142 -4.16 -4.09 -21.62
C TRP A 142 -4.28 -5.37 -20.77
N TRP A 143 -4.95 -6.41 -21.27
CA TRP A 143 -5.15 -7.69 -20.59
C TRP A 143 -3.97 -8.68 -20.71
N GLU A 144 -2.89 -8.35 -21.41
CA GLU A 144 -1.71 -9.23 -21.52
C GLU A 144 -0.90 -9.33 -20.22
N PHE A 145 -1.13 -8.43 -19.25
CA PHE A 145 -0.51 -8.48 -17.92
C PHE A 145 -1.02 -9.62 -17.02
N TRP A 146 -2.20 -10.16 -17.29
CA TRP A 146 -2.89 -11.10 -16.40
C TRP A 146 -2.88 -12.54 -16.94
N LYS A 147 -1.91 -12.88 -17.79
CA LYS A 147 -1.72 -14.23 -18.33
C LYS A 147 -0.76 -15.05 -17.52
#